data_AF-A0A5A7MD17-F1
#
_entry.id   AF-A0A5A7MD17-F1
#
_cell.length_a   1.000
_cell.length_b   1.000
_cell.length_c   1.000
_cell.angle_alpha   90.00
_cell.angle_beta   90.00
_cell.angle_gamma   90.00
#
_symmetry.space_group_name_H-M   'P 1'
#
loop_
_entity.id
_entity.type
_entity.pdbx_description
1 polymer ?
#
loop_
_entity_poly.entity_id
_entity_poly.type
_entity_poly.pdbx_seq_one_letter_code
_entity_poly.pdbx_strand_id
1 'polypeptide(L)'
;MAARALQDWASQIPGHIDWKTCAESAIAHIATPSHSARLQQRFATGSVAEALALHAGAVLPHSRLLVLRTVSADRRATLAIAGLPLPTPFIPGVLP
;
A
#
# COMPACT_ATOMS: atom_id res chain seq x y z
N MET A 1 1.63 -17.97 11.21
CA MET A 1 0.15 -17.97 11.24
C MET A 1 -0.43 -16.93 10.29
N ALA A 2 -0.32 -15.61 10.55
CA ALA A 2 -0.90 -14.59 9.63
C ALA A 2 -0.13 -14.39 8.30
N ALA A 3 1.21 -14.33 8.34
CA ALA A 3 2.02 -14.18 7.12
C ALA A 3 1.84 -15.35 6.13
N ARG A 4 1.64 -16.57 6.65
CA ARG A 4 1.42 -17.76 5.84
C ARG A 4 0.10 -17.69 5.07
N ALA A 5 -0.98 -17.25 5.73
CA ALA A 5 -2.27 -17.07 5.06
C ALA A 5 -2.20 -16.04 3.92
N LEU A 6 -1.40 -14.97 4.08
CA LEU A 6 -1.20 -13.98 3.02
C LEU A 6 -0.41 -14.55 1.83
N GLN A 7 0.59 -15.40 2.09
CA GLN A 7 1.35 -16.11 1.05
C GLN A 7 0.49 -17.14 0.32
N ASP A 8 -0.30 -17.93 1.05
CA ASP A 8 -1.22 -18.92 0.48
C ASP A 8 -2.32 -18.24 -0.36
N TRP A 9 -2.75 -17.03 0.03
CA TRP A 9 -3.64 -16.22 -0.81
C TRP A 9 -2.93 -15.70 -2.06
N ALA A 10 -1.71 -15.16 -1.93
CA ALA A 10 -0.95 -14.62 -3.05
C ALA A 10 -0.65 -15.68 -4.13
N SER A 11 -0.41 -16.94 -3.73
CA SER A 11 -0.18 -18.05 -4.66
C SER A 11 -1.42 -18.47 -5.47
N GLN A 12 -2.61 -18.05 -5.04
CA GLN A 12 -3.88 -18.33 -5.74
C GLN A 12 -4.23 -17.26 -6.79
N ILE A 13 -3.52 -16.12 -6.80
CA ILE A 13 -3.82 -15.04 -7.73
C ILE A 13 -3.23 -15.36 -9.11
N PRO A 14 -4.02 -15.31 -10.19
CA PRO A 14 -3.51 -15.50 -11.54
C PRO A 14 -2.53 -14.38 -11.92
N GLY A 15 -1.33 -14.77 -12.37
CA GLY A 15 -0.28 -13.85 -12.80
C GLY A 15 0.95 -13.86 -11.88
N HIS A 16 2.02 -13.21 -12.34
CA HIS A 16 3.24 -13.12 -11.56
C HIS A 16 3.15 -11.98 -10.53
N ILE A 17 3.05 -12.33 -9.26
CA ILE A 17 3.18 -11.38 -8.14
C ILE A 17 4.61 -11.47 -7.60
N ASP A 18 5.34 -10.38 -7.71
CA ASP A 18 6.63 -10.22 -7.03
C ASP A 18 6.36 -9.96 -5.53
N TRP A 19 6.36 -11.04 -4.74
CA TRP A 19 6.14 -10.98 -3.30
C TRP A 19 7.41 -10.48 -2.58
N LYS A 20 7.28 -9.36 -1.86
CA LYS A 20 8.38 -8.76 -1.10
C LYS A 20 8.11 -8.75 0.39
N THR A 21 9.17 -8.95 1.15
CA THR A 21 9.22 -8.65 2.58
C THR A 21 10.29 -7.60 2.81
N CYS A 22 10.08 -6.72 3.78
CA CYS A 22 11.07 -5.74 4.19
C CYS A 22 11.16 -5.70 5.72
N ALA A 23 12.28 -5.16 6.23
CA ALA A 23 12.39 -4.87 7.64
C ALA A 23 11.43 -3.73 8.03
N GLU A 24 10.99 -3.70 9.30
CA GLU A 24 10.16 -2.60 9.81
C GLU A 24 10.86 -1.24 9.66
N SER A 25 12.18 -1.20 9.83
CA SER A 25 13.00 0.01 9.64
C SER A 25 12.97 0.56 8.21
N ALA A 26 12.65 -0.26 7.21
CA ALA A 26 12.54 0.18 5.82
C ALA A 26 11.31 1.06 5.56
N ILE A 27 10.30 0.96 6.44
CA ILE A 27 9.04 1.72 6.36
C ILE A 27 8.86 2.71 7.50
N ALA A 28 9.74 2.68 8.51
CA ALA A 28 9.72 3.62 9.62
C ALA A 28 9.85 5.05 9.10
N HIS A 29 9.11 5.98 9.72
CA HIS A 29 9.10 7.40 9.39
C HIS A 29 8.60 7.76 7.98
N ILE A 30 8.17 6.78 7.16
CA ILE A 30 7.42 7.10 5.94
C ILE A 30 6.11 7.77 6.37
N ALA A 31 5.93 9.01 5.89
CA ALA A 31 4.73 9.78 6.11
C ALA A 31 3.56 9.13 5.36
N THR A 32 2.45 8.94 6.05
CA THR A 32 1.25 8.27 5.54
C THR A 32 0.02 9.13 5.84
N PRO A 33 -0.93 9.30 4.90
CA PRO A 33 -2.14 10.09 5.15
C PRO A 33 -3.02 9.52 6.26
N SER A 34 -3.08 8.19 6.38
CA SER A 34 -3.83 7.55 7.46
C SER A 34 -2.98 7.42 8.72
N HIS A 35 -3.58 7.72 9.88
CA HIS A 35 -2.91 7.63 11.17
C HIS A 35 -3.55 6.57 12.08
N SER A 36 -2.71 5.92 12.88
CA SER A 36 -3.08 5.06 14.00
C SER A 36 -2.05 5.26 15.10
N ALA A 37 -2.47 5.74 16.27
CA ALA A 37 -1.56 5.98 17.39
C ALA A 37 -0.75 4.71 17.75
N ARG A 38 -1.41 3.55 17.75
CA ARG A 38 -0.76 2.26 18.00
C ARG A 38 0.31 1.92 16.96
N LEU A 39 0.05 2.15 15.67
CA LEU A 39 1.04 1.87 14.62
C LEU A 39 2.17 2.90 14.64
N GLN A 40 1.87 4.16 14.94
CA GLN A 40 2.89 5.20 15.08
C GLN A 40 3.86 4.85 16.21
N GLN A 41 3.35 4.40 17.35
CA GLN A 41 4.18 3.99 18.50
C GLN A 41 5.02 2.74 18.20
N ARG A 42 4.48 1.78 17.45
CA ARG A 42 5.14 0.49 17.21
C ARG A 42 6.10 0.51 16.02
N PHE A 43 5.69 1.14 14.91
CA PHE A 43 6.38 1.07 13.62
C PHE A 43 6.89 2.45 13.15
N ALA A 44 6.71 3.50 13.95
CA ALA A 44 7.06 4.88 13.59
C ALA A 44 6.40 5.38 12.30
N THR A 45 5.23 4.84 11.93
CA THR A 45 4.41 5.29 10.78
C THR A 45 2.92 5.23 11.12
N GLY A 46 2.11 6.08 10.47
CA GLY A 46 0.67 6.15 10.69
C GLY A 46 -0.10 4.94 10.13
N SER A 47 0.45 4.28 9.10
CA SER A 47 -0.17 3.15 8.41
C SER A 47 0.87 2.24 7.76
N VAL A 48 1.00 1.01 8.27
CA VAL A 48 1.93 0.00 7.71
C VAL A 48 1.61 -0.32 6.24
N ALA A 49 0.32 -0.42 5.87
CA ALA A 49 -0.07 -0.75 4.50
C ALA A 49 0.29 0.38 3.52
N GLU A 50 0.04 1.64 3.88
CA GLU A 50 0.38 2.78 3.01
C GLU A 50 1.90 2.96 2.92
N ALA A 51 2.63 2.80 4.03
CA ALA A 51 4.08 2.89 4.03
C ALA A 51 4.73 1.80 3.17
N LEU A 52 4.23 0.56 3.24
CA LEU A 52 4.67 -0.53 2.37
C LEU A 52 4.39 -0.24 0.89
N ALA A 53 3.20 0.27 0.58
CA ALA A 53 2.84 0.61 -0.80
C ALA A 53 3.76 1.71 -1.36
N LEU A 54 4.00 2.77 -0.59
CA LEU A 54 4.92 3.85 -0.96
C LEU A 54 6.36 3.35 -1.11
N HIS A 55 6.85 2.54 -0.16
CA HIS A 55 8.18 1.96 -0.20
C HIS A 55 8.38 1.10 -1.45
N ALA A 56 7.43 0.20 -1.75
CA ALA A 56 7.48 -0.63 -2.96
C ALA A 56 7.37 0.21 -4.25
N GLY A 57 6.56 1.27 -4.23
CA GLY A 57 6.35 2.17 -5.35
C GLY A 57 7.49 3.15 -5.61
N ALA A 58 8.43 3.34 -4.68
CA ALA A 58 9.52 4.31 -4.79
C ALA A 58 10.45 4.07 -5.99
N VAL A 59 10.43 2.87 -6.58
CA VAL A 59 11.16 2.54 -7.82
C VAL A 59 10.59 3.22 -9.06
N LEU A 60 9.34 3.71 -8.99
CA LEU A 60 8.65 4.38 -10.09
C LEU A 60 8.57 5.89 -9.81
N PRO A 61 9.16 6.74 -10.67
CA PRO A 61 8.96 8.18 -10.60
C PRO A 61 7.46 8.52 -10.63
N HIS A 62 7.02 9.45 -9.79
CA HIS A 62 5.61 9.87 -9.66
C HIS A 62 4.64 8.83 -9.08
N SER A 63 5.15 7.72 -8.53
CA SER A 63 4.32 6.82 -7.75
C SER A 63 3.68 7.55 -6.57
N ARG A 64 2.39 7.28 -6.35
CA ARG A 64 1.64 7.82 -5.22
C ARG A 64 0.58 6.84 -4.77
N LEU A 65 0.00 7.06 -3.60
CA LEU A 65 -1.16 6.30 -3.15
C LEU A 65 -2.34 6.55 -4.09
N LEU A 66 -2.86 5.47 -4.68
CA LEU A 66 -4.08 5.43 -5.48
C LEU A 66 -5.27 4.99 -4.63
N VAL A 67 -5.01 4.13 -3.64
CA VAL A 67 -5.99 3.71 -2.64
C VAL A 67 -5.38 3.87 -1.25
N LEU A 68 -6.02 4.70 -0.42
CA LEU A 68 -5.67 4.87 0.99
C LEU A 68 -6.00 3.59 1.78
N ARG A 69 -5.49 3.54 3.01
CA ARG A 69 -5.71 2.43 3.95
C ARG A 69 -7.18 2.02 4.00
N THR A 70 -7.45 0.83 3.47
CA THR A 70 -8.76 0.17 3.51
C THR A 70 -8.65 -1.06 4.41
N VAL A 71 -9.64 -1.26 5.28
CA VAL A 71 -9.69 -2.40 6.21
C VAL A 71 -10.79 -3.34 5.73
N SER A 72 -10.52 -4.64 5.70
CA SER A 72 -11.52 -5.64 5.32
C SER A 72 -12.71 -5.64 6.28
N ALA A 73 -13.88 -6.10 5.83
CA ALA A 73 -15.11 -6.11 6.63
C ALA A 73 -14.95 -6.90 7.95
N ASP A 74 -14.21 -8.00 7.91
CA ASP A 74 -13.87 -8.83 9.08
C ASP A 74 -12.72 -8.26 9.94
N ARG A 75 -12.14 -7.14 9.53
CA ARG A 75 -11.01 -6.44 10.17
C ARG A 75 -9.73 -7.28 10.30
N ARG A 76 -9.58 -8.34 9.50
CA ARG A 76 -8.39 -9.20 9.51
C ARG A 76 -7.30 -8.77 8.54
N ALA A 77 -7.64 -7.99 7.52
CA ALA A 77 -6.71 -7.50 6.51
C ALA A 77 -6.77 -5.98 6.38
N THR A 78 -5.65 -5.39 5.95
CA THR A 78 -5.56 -3.97 5.62
C THR A 78 -4.78 -3.84 4.31
N LEU A 79 -5.28 -3.02 3.41
CA LEU A 79 -4.75 -2.81 2.06
C LEU A 79 -4.50 -1.32 1.81
N ALA A 80 -3.44 -1.02 1.08
CA ALA A 80 -3.25 0.24 0.37
C ALA A 80 -2.62 -0.06 -0.99
N ILE A 81 -2.85 0.81 -1.97
CA ILE A 81 -2.30 0.65 -3.32
C ILE A 81 -1.55 1.92 -3.68
N ALA A 82 -0.31 1.76 -4.11
CA ALA A 82 0.47 2.81 -4.73
C ALA A 82 0.83 2.42 -6.16
N GLY A 83 0.95 3.41 -7.01
CA GLY A 83 1.33 3.20 -8.39
C GLY A 83 1.35 4.52 -9.14
N LEU A 84 1.52 4.40 -10.45
CA LEU A 84 1.36 5.54 -11.33
C LEU A 84 -0.13 5.88 -11.43
N PRO A 85 -0.49 7.17 -11.39
CA PRO A 85 -1.81 7.53 -11.86
C PRO A 85 -2.00 7.03 -13.28
N LEU A 86 -3.18 6.49 -13.57
CA LEU A 86 -3.59 6.40 -14.96
C LEU A 86 -3.55 7.81 -15.56
N PRO A 87 -3.04 8.00 -16.78
CA PRO A 87 -3.27 9.25 -17.48
C PRO A 87 -4.78 9.46 -17.48
N THR A 88 -5.23 10.58 -16.94
CA THR A 88 -6.62 11.00 -17.08
C THR A 88 -6.94 10.94 -18.58
N PRO A 89 -7.93 10.15 -19.02
CA PRO A 89 -8.31 10.17 -20.43
C PRO A 89 -8.61 11.64 -20.76
N PHE A 90 -7.88 12.18 -21.74
CA PHE A 90 -8.23 13.49 -22.27
C PHE A 90 -9.61 13.34 -22.89
N ILE A 91 -10.64 13.85 -22.22
CA ILE A 91 -11.98 13.99 -22.78
C ILE A 91 -12.00 15.38 -23.42
N PRO A 92 -11.95 15.49 -24.76
CA PRO A 92 -12.05 16.79 -25.41
C PRO A 92 -13.38 17.44 -25.01
N GLY A 93 -13.33 18.64 -24.42
CA GLY A 93 -14.53 19.44 -24.08
C GLY A 93 -14.91 19.54 -22.60
N VAL A 94 -14.16 18.90 -21.69
CA VAL A 94 -14.30 19.14 -20.24
C VAL A 94 -13.02 19.80 -19.74
N LEU A 95 -13.05 21.12 -19.59
CA LEU A 95 -11.99 21.89 -18.90
C LEU A 95 -12.19 21.82 -17.37
N PRO A 96 -11.10 21.95 -16.58
CA PRO A 96 -11.18 21.97 -15.11
C PRO A 96 -11.96 23.16 -14.58
#